data_AF-A0AA90QPS9-F1
#
_entry.id   AF-A0AA90QPS9-F1
#
_cell.length_a   1.000
_cell.length_b   1.000
_cell.length_c   1.000
_cell.angle_alpha   90.00
_cell.angle_beta   90.00
_cell.angle_gamma   90.00
#
_symmetry.space_group_name_H-M   'P 1'
#
loop_
_entity.id
_entity.type
_entity.pdbx_description
1 polymer ?
#
loop_
_entity_poly.entity_id
_entity_poly.type
_entity_poly.pdbx_seq_one_letter_code
_entity_poly.pdbx_strand_id
1 'polypeptide(L)'
;MLDVPAHPRFLDFKDQSFSGDDIAFLLTKPSIRGLTFAGCDIGDEAVRALCALPRLERLWLGASAVTDAVLSDIARVPALNWLVLDHTGITGAGLAAFAGHAALRTLSLRHTRANDACMQHIARIPQLSHVALHGSAVTPEGILALATHPTVRPGIDDAFEPALADAFLREQRRLASRTPPGFVPAAGEERAVLDVLHGFWEAISAWETQLALDHKETPGVEDWREPACSAIFDRFCTPKGRTFGRPNALSFSTPPEYQGQTMLDVEWLSARKVCVYARDRHGKQSRFLLLKKGSAWLLDHKQQLFDGWTRAYL
;
A
#
# COMPACT_ATOMS: atom_id res chain seq x y z
N MET A 1 -5.93 40.58 -11.98
CA MET A 1 -5.00 39.67 -12.69
C MET A 1 -4.26 38.89 -11.64
N LEU A 2 -4.32 37.56 -11.70
CA LEU A 2 -3.66 36.68 -10.74
C LEU A 2 -2.15 36.99 -10.67
N ASP A 3 -1.64 37.14 -9.44
CA ASP A 3 -0.20 37.27 -9.20
C ASP A 3 0.45 35.88 -9.27
N VAL A 4 0.97 35.54 -10.46
CA VAL A 4 1.62 34.24 -10.71
C VAL A 4 3.03 34.44 -11.24
N PRO A 5 3.98 33.57 -10.86
CA PRO A 5 5.33 33.57 -11.42
C PRO A 5 5.33 33.46 -12.95
N ALA A 6 6.41 33.88 -13.60
CA ALA A 6 6.53 33.81 -15.07
C ALA A 6 6.44 32.38 -15.63
N HIS A 7 7.00 31.40 -14.90
CA HIS A 7 7.05 29.98 -15.29
C HIS A 7 6.49 29.10 -14.16
N PRO A 8 5.20 29.21 -13.82
CA PRO A 8 4.65 28.51 -12.67
C PRO A 8 4.57 27.01 -12.98
N ARG A 9 4.98 26.19 -12.01
CA ARG A 9 4.82 24.72 -12.09
C ARG A 9 3.68 24.26 -11.19
N PHE A 10 3.59 24.80 -9.99
CA PHE A 10 2.55 24.50 -9.03
C PHE A 10 1.98 25.84 -8.56
N LEU A 11 0.66 25.97 -8.64
CA LEU A 11 -0.06 27.13 -8.13
C LEU A 11 -1.07 26.65 -7.11
N ASP A 12 -1.15 27.37 -6.00
CA ASP A 12 -2.06 27.08 -4.90
C ASP A 12 -2.93 28.31 -4.66
N PHE A 13 -4.23 28.09 -4.75
CA PHE A 13 -5.26 29.07 -4.54
C PHE A 13 -6.20 28.60 -3.43
N LYS A 14 -6.48 29.50 -2.51
CA LYS A 14 -7.30 29.22 -1.34
C LYS A 14 -8.33 30.31 -1.14
N ASP A 15 -9.59 29.90 -0.95
CA ASP A 15 -10.72 30.76 -0.61
C ASP A 15 -10.87 31.97 -1.57
N GLN A 16 -10.67 31.72 -2.88
CA GLN A 16 -10.70 32.72 -3.95
C GLN A 16 -11.79 32.41 -5.00
N SER A 17 -12.31 33.46 -5.64
CA SER A 17 -13.16 33.34 -6.82
C SER A 17 -12.35 33.55 -8.10
N PHE A 18 -12.76 32.88 -9.18
CA PHE A 18 -12.10 32.96 -10.48
C PHE A 18 -13.07 33.44 -11.55
N SER A 19 -12.67 34.45 -12.31
CA SER A 19 -13.38 34.86 -13.52
C SER A 19 -12.93 34.03 -14.74
N GLY A 20 -13.68 34.11 -15.84
CA GLY A 20 -13.25 33.54 -17.12
C GLY A 20 -11.89 34.07 -17.60
N ASP A 21 -11.58 35.35 -17.31
CA ASP A 21 -10.30 35.97 -17.64
C ASP A 21 -9.15 35.40 -16.83
N ASP A 22 -9.38 35.05 -15.56
CA ASP A 22 -8.37 34.41 -14.71
C ASP A 22 -8.04 33.01 -15.23
N ILE A 23 -9.06 32.24 -15.64
CA ILE A 23 -8.87 30.93 -16.28
C ILE A 23 -8.14 31.07 -17.61
N ALA A 24 -8.54 32.01 -18.46
CA ALA A 24 -7.86 32.30 -19.72
C ALA A 24 -6.39 32.68 -19.51
N PHE A 25 -6.10 33.47 -18.46
CA PHE A 25 -4.74 33.82 -18.09
C PHE A 25 -3.92 32.60 -17.65
N LEU A 26 -4.48 31.70 -16.85
CA LEU A 26 -3.81 30.44 -16.46
C LEU A 26 -3.49 29.57 -17.69
N LEU A 27 -4.36 29.54 -18.70
CA LEU A 27 -4.14 28.79 -19.94
C LEU A 27 -2.95 29.33 -20.76
N THR A 28 -2.54 30.60 -20.56
CA THR A 28 -1.32 31.15 -21.16
C THR A 28 -0.02 30.61 -20.55
N LYS A 29 -0.11 29.79 -19.49
CA LYS A 29 1.05 29.26 -18.74
C LYS A 29 1.23 27.75 -18.96
N PRO A 30 1.84 27.32 -20.09
CA PRO A 30 1.99 25.90 -20.44
C PRO A 30 2.95 25.12 -19.52
N SER A 31 3.66 25.81 -18.61
CA SER A 31 4.53 25.17 -17.62
C SER A 31 3.80 24.61 -16.41
N ILE A 32 2.51 24.94 -16.23
CA ILE A 32 1.70 24.48 -15.10
C ILE A 32 1.59 22.96 -15.12
N ARG A 33 1.93 22.35 -13.98
CA ARG A 33 1.82 20.92 -13.70
C ARG A 33 0.86 20.61 -12.57
N GLY A 34 0.66 21.54 -11.65
CA GLY A 34 -0.32 21.37 -10.57
C GLY A 34 -1.10 22.63 -10.27
N LEU A 35 -2.39 22.43 -10.06
CA LEU A 35 -3.33 23.46 -9.62
C LEU A 35 -4.05 22.98 -8.37
N THR A 36 -4.00 23.79 -7.33
CA THR A 36 -4.82 23.61 -6.12
C THR A 36 -5.83 24.73 -6.03
N PHE A 37 -7.09 24.35 -5.87
CA PHE A 37 -8.24 25.20 -5.61
C PHE A 37 -8.91 24.68 -4.34
N ALA A 38 -8.48 25.18 -3.18
CA ALA A 38 -9.04 24.80 -1.88
C ALA A 38 -10.08 25.83 -1.46
N GLY A 39 -11.35 25.43 -1.35
CA GLY A 39 -12.44 26.35 -0.98
C GLY A 39 -12.68 27.46 -2.00
N CYS A 40 -12.26 27.25 -3.25
CA CYS A 40 -12.46 28.22 -4.33
C CYS A 40 -13.79 27.94 -5.05
N ASP A 41 -14.50 29.01 -5.41
CA ASP A 41 -15.72 28.92 -6.21
C ASP A 41 -15.38 28.67 -7.69
N ILE A 42 -15.00 27.43 -7.98
CA ILE A 42 -14.69 26.94 -9.32
C ILE A 42 -15.64 25.81 -9.70
N GLY A 43 -16.27 25.93 -10.87
CA GLY A 43 -17.23 24.96 -11.40
C GLY A 43 -16.72 24.17 -12.61
N ASP A 44 -17.57 23.27 -13.11
CA ASP A 44 -17.23 22.33 -14.19
C ASP A 44 -16.71 23.00 -15.47
N GLU A 45 -17.24 24.17 -15.84
CA GLU A 45 -16.81 24.90 -17.04
C GLU A 45 -15.35 25.37 -16.96
N ALA A 46 -14.98 26.00 -15.84
CA ALA A 46 -13.62 26.48 -15.61
C ALA A 46 -12.63 25.31 -15.57
N VAL A 47 -12.98 24.23 -14.86
CA VAL A 47 -12.13 23.04 -14.77
C VAL A 47 -11.98 22.34 -16.13
N ARG A 48 -13.05 22.26 -16.93
CA ARG A 48 -12.99 21.75 -18.31
C ARG A 48 -11.99 22.53 -19.15
N ALA A 49 -11.99 23.86 -19.05
CA ALA A 49 -11.01 24.69 -19.76
C ALA A 49 -9.57 24.38 -19.29
N LEU A 50 -9.35 24.27 -17.97
CA LEU A 50 -8.04 23.94 -17.40
C LEU A 50 -7.49 22.55 -17.80
N CYS A 51 -8.36 21.61 -18.19
CA CYS A 51 -7.93 20.31 -18.73
C CYS A 51 -7.16 20.41 -20.06
N ALA A 52 -7.18 21.57 -20.72
CA ALA A 52 -6.37 21.84 -21.91
C ALA A 52 -4.88 22.13 -21.60
N LEU A 53 -4.50 22.26 -20.32
CA LEU A 53 -3.10 22.50 -19.93
C LEU A 53 -2.23 21.27 -20.28
N PRO A 54 -1.18 21.43 -21.12
CA PRO A 54 -0.50 20.30 -21.76
C PRO A 54 0.36 19.46 -20.81
N ARG A 55 0.60 19.94 -19.59
CA ARG A 55 1.47 19.31 -18.59
C ARG A 55 0.78 19.11 -17.25
N LEU A 56 -0.54 19.22 -17.20
CA LEU A 56 -1.28 19.07 -15.95
C LEU A 56 -1.15 17.64 -15.42
N GLU A 57 -0.56 17.53 -14.23
CA GLU A 57 -0.24 16.31 -13.52
C GLU A 57 -1.03 16.18 -12.21
N ARG A 58 -1.36 17.31 -11.58
CA ARG A 58 -2.03 17.37 -10.28
C ARG A 58 -3.18 18.36 -10.29
N LEU A 59 -4.33 17.93 -9.82
CA LEU A 59 -5.51 18.77 -9.74
C LEU A 59 -6.20 18.55 -8.38
N TRP A 60 -6.30 19.62 -7.60
CA TRP A 60 -7.02 19.63 -6.34
C TRP A 60 -8.18 20.61 -6.45
N LEU A 61 -9.38 20.09 -6.23
CA LEU A 61 -10.67 20.79 -6.36
C LEU A 61 -11.50 20.68 -5.07
N GLY A 62 -10.83 20.53 -3.92
CA GLY A 62 -11.47 20.36 -2.63
C GLY A 62 -12.38 21.54 -2.27
N ALA A 63 -13.60 21.23 -1.83
CA ALA A 63 -14.64 22.22 -1.51
C ALA A 63 -14.97 23.18 -2.68
N SER A 64 -15.01 22.65 -3.91
CA SER A 64 -15.44 23.38 -5.11
C SER A 64 -16.83 22.94 -5.60
N ALA A 65 -17.40 23.68 -6.55
CA ALA A 65 -18.73 23.45 -7.11
C ALA A 65 -18.76 22.44 -8.27
N VAL A 66 -17.80 21.51 -8.32
CA VAL A 66 -17.69 20.51 -9.39
C VAL A 66 -18.63 19.32 -9.20
N THR A 67 -19.05 18.74 -10.32
CA THR A 67 -19.97 17.58 -10.39
C THR A 67 -19.39 16.45 -11.24
N ASP A 68 -20.09 15.31 -11.32
CA ASP A 68 -19.64 14.17 -12.14
C ASP A 68 -19.46 14.52 -13.63
N ALA A 69 -20.08 15.61 -14.11
CA ALA A 69 -19.98 16.03 -15.52
C ALA A 69 -18.54 16.37 -15.95
N VAL A 70 -17.72 16.94 -15.06
CA VAL A 70 -16.34 17.33 -15.39
C VAL A 70 -15.37 16.14 -15.41
N LEU A 71 -15.73 15.01 -14.80
CA LEU A 71 -14.84 13.85 -14.70
C LEU A 71 -14.45 13.28 -16.07
N SER A 72 -15.32 13.41 -17.08
CA SER A 72 -15.02 13.00 -18.45
C SER A 72 -13.93 13.85 -19.11
N ASP A 73 -13.87 15.14 -18.80
CA ASP A 73 -12.84 16.06 -19.28
C ASP A 73 -11.52 15.82 -18.54
N ILE A 74 -11.58 15.67 -17.21
CA ILE A 74 -10.40 15.39 -16.36
C ILE A 74 -9.74 14.06 -16.78
N ALA A 75 -10.53 13.02 -17.08
CA ALA A 75 -10.01 11.72 -17.52
C ALA A 75 -9.28 11.77 -18.88
N ARG A 76 -9.39 12.87 -19.64
CA ARG A 76 -8.64 13.05 -20.89
C ARG A 76 -7.27 13.69 -20.69
N VAL A 77 -6.93 14.12 -19.46
CA VAL A 77 -5.63 14.72 -19.14
C VAL A 77 -4.58 13.61 -18.97
N PRO A 78 -3.72 13.37 -19.97
CA PRO A 78 -2.94 12.12 -20.06
C PRO A 78 -1.89 11.97 -18.96
N ALA A 79 -1.40 13.09 -18.41
CA ALA A 79 -0.36 13.11 -17.38
C ALA A 79 -0.92 13.18 -15.95
N LEU A 80 -2.25 13.25 -15.78
CA LEU A 80 -2.86 13.41 -14.47
C LEU A 80 -2.61 12.19 -13.59
N ASN A 81 -1.84 12.39 -12.52
CA ASN A 81 -1.47 11.35 -11.58
C ASN A 81 -2.06 11.58 -10.17
N TRP A 82 -2.54 12.79 -9.88
CA TRP A 82 -3.07 13.16 -8.58
C TRP A 82 -4.36 13.97 -8.73
N LEU A 83 -5.47 13.44 -8.23
CA LEU A 83 -6.78 14.08 -8.26
C LEU A 83 -7.41 14.10 -6.86
N VAL A 84 -7.73 15.31 -6.37
CA VAL A 84 -8.42 15.51 -5.08
C VAL A 84 -9.75 16.20 -5.34
N LEU A 85 -10.84 15.55 -4.94
CA LEU A 85 -12.23 16.00 -5.12
C LEU A 85 -12.97 16.07 -3.78
N ASP A 86 -12.22 16.27 -2.69
CA ASP A 86 -12.79 16.23 -1.34
C ASP A 86 -13.86 17.31 -1.14
N HIS A 87 -14.91 17.03 -0.37
CA HIS A 87 -15.99 17.98 -0.09
C HIS A 87 -16.70 18.56 -1.34
N THR A 88 -16.76 17.80 -2.44
CA THR A 88 -17.47 18.18 -3.67
C THR A 88 -18.80 17.44 -3.82
N GLY A 89 -19.59 17.82 -4.83
CA GLY A 89 -20.86 17.16 -5.17
C GLY A 89 -20.75 15.81 -5.87
N ILE A 90 -19.54 15.25 -6.02
CA ILE A 90 -19.26 14.02 -6.77
C ILE A 90 -20.02 12.83 -6.18
N THR A 91 -20.78 12.13 -7.03
CA THR A 91 -21.48 10.88 -6.67
C THR A 91 -20.69 9.63 -7.04
N GLY A 92 -19.66 9.79 -7.88
CA GLY A 92 -18.81 8.71 -8.37
C GLY A 92 -19.31 8.08 -9.68
N ALA A 93 -20.48 8.49 -10.20
CA ALA A 93 -20.99 8.04 -11.48
C ALA A 93 -20.06 8.41 -12.66
N GLY A 94 -19.42 9.60 -12.59
CA GLY A 94 -18.50 10.05 -13.63
C GLY A 94 -17.14 9.34 -13.62
N LEU A 95 -16.82 8.58 -12.57
CA LEU A 95 -15.54 7.84 -12.48
C LEU A 95 -15.41 6.74 -13.54
N ALA A 96 -16.52 6.33 -14.17
CA ALA A 96 -16.50 5.43 -15.32
C ALA A 96 -15.60 5.94 -16.47
N ALA A 97 -15.47 7.26 -16.62
CA ALA A 97 -14.62 7.87 -17.65
C ALA A 97 -13.12 7.62 -17.44
N PHE A 98 -12.68 7.29 -16.22
CA PHE A 98 -11.27 6.99 -15.91
C PHE A 98 -10.87 5.54 -16.22
N ALA A 99 -11.78 4.73 -16.78
CA ALA A 99 -11.45 3.36 -17.18
C ALA A 99 -10.27 3.36 -18.17
N GLY A 100 -9.18 2.68 -17.80
CA GLY A 100 -7.96 2.63 -18.60
C GLY A 100 -7.04 3.86 -18.48
N HIS A 101 -7.32 4.83 -17.59
CA HIS A 101 -6.47 6.00 -17.39
C HIS A 101 -5.05 5.59 -16.96
N ALA A 102 -4.07 5.84 -17.83
CA ALA A 102 -2.74 5.24 -17.71
C ALA A 102 -1.84 5.89 -16.65
N ALA A 103 -2.21 7.05 -16.10
CA ALA A 103 -1.34 7.82 -15.21
C ALA A 103 -1.88 8.03 -13.79
N LEU A 104 -3.18 7.80 -13.54
CA LEU A 104 -3.80 8.21 -12.27
C LEU A 104 -3.35 7.27 -11.15
N ARG A 105 -2.72 7.81 -10.11
CA ARG A 105 -2.18 7.06 -8.97
C ARG A 105 -2.90 7.35 -7.67
N THR A 106 -3.32 8.61 -7.50
CA THR A 106 -3.99 9.08 -6.29
C THR A 106 -5.34 9.68 -6.63
N LEU A 107 -6.40 9.17 -6.00
CA LEU A 107 -7.76 9.70 -6.07
C LEU A 107 -8.29 9.91 -4.65
N SER A 108 -8.69 11.14 -4.33
CA SER A 108 -9.35 11.46 -3.06
C SER A 108 -10.79 11.90 -3.30
N LEU A 109 -11.73 11.26 -2.62
CA LEU A 109 -13.17 11.47 -2.67
C LEU A 109 -13.74 11.67 -1.26
N ARG A 110 -12.95 12.26 -0.34
CA ARG A 110 -13.38 12.40 1.05
C ARG A 110 -14.58 13.33 1.15
N HIS A 111 -15.52 13.00 2.02
CA HIS A 111 -16.74 13.80 2.24
C HIS A 111 -17.50 14.12 0.94
N THR A 112 -17.49 13.18 -0.02
CA THR A 112 -18.31 13.24 -1.24
C THR A 112 -19.54 12.35 -1.10
N ARG A 113 -20.35 12.26 -2.16
CA ARG A 113 -21.51 11.36 -2.24
C ARG A 113 -21.18 10.04 -2.94
N ALA A 114 -19.89 9.71 -3.09
CA ALA A 114 -19.44 8.41 -3.60
C ALA A 114 -20.03 7.26 -2.76
N ASN A 115 -20.43 6.18 -3.42
CA ASN A 115 -21.02 4.99 -2.80
C ASN A 115 -20.45 3.71 -3.44
N ASP A 116 -20.87 2.54 -2.96
CA ASP A 116 -20.35 1.23 -3.40
C ASP A 116 -20.40 1.03 -4.93
N ALA A 117 -21.40 1.62 -5.60
CA ALA A 117 -21.57 1.46 -7.04
C ALA A 117 -20.40 2.08 -7.84
N CYS A 118 -19.62 3.01 -7.26
CA CYS A 118 -18.47 3.58 -7.95
C CYS A 118 -17.19 2.73 -7.84
N MET A 119 -17.14 1.73 -6.93
CA MET A 119 -15.97 0.87 -6.73
C MET A 119 -15.61 0.08 -7.99
N GLN A 120 -16.61 -0.38 -8.75
CA GLN A 120 -16.39 -1.05 -10.03
C GLN A 120 -15.74 -0.15 -11.09
N HIS A 121 -15.92 1.17 -10.99
CA HIS A 121 -15.28 2.14 -11.89
C HIS A 121 -13.85 2.42 -11.44
N ILE A 122 -13.64 2.62 -10.15
CA ILE A 122 -12.31 2.79 -9.55
C ILE A 122 -11.42 1.57 -9.85
N ALA A 123 -11.97 0.36 -9.79
CA ALA A 123 -11.26 -0.89 -10.11
C ALA A 123 -10.82 -1.00 -11.59
N ARG A 124 -11.23 -0.08 -12.46
CA ARG A 124 -10.81 -0.02 -13.88
C ARG A 124 -9.73 1.02 -14.14
N ILE A 125 -9.19 1.66 -13.11
CA ILE A 125 -8.13 2.68 -13.22
C ILE A 125 -6.76 2.01 -12.96
N PRO A 126 -6.06 1.54 -14.00
CA PRO A 126 -5.04 0.48 -13.89
C PRO A 126 -3.81 0.82 -13.03
N GLN A 127 -3.47 2.11 -12.90
CA GLN A 127 -2.29 2.58 -12.15
C GLN A 127 -2.62 3.12 -10.77
N LEU A 128 -3.89 3.01 -10.35
CA LEU A 128 -4.34 3.57 -9.08
C LEU A 128 -3.71 2.80 -7.92
N SER A 129 -3.12 3.55 -6.99
CA SER A 129 -2.45 2.97 -5.83
C SER A 129 -3.01 3.52 -4.52
N HIS A 130 -3.52 4.75 -4.53
CA HIS A 130 -4.08 5.41 -3.34
C HIS A 130 -5.49 5.88 -3.64
N VAL A 131 -6.41 5.46 -2.79
CA VAL A 131 -7.81 5.90 -2.82
C VAL A 131 -8.18 6.36 -1.42
N ALA A 132 -8.75 7.56 -1.31
CA ALA A 132 -9.31 8.07 -0.07
C ALA A 132 -10.83 8.25 -0.17
N LEU A 133 -11.58 7.67 0.75
CA LEU A 133 -13.04 7.55 0.77
C LEU A 133 -13.66 8.00 2.11
N HIS A 134 -12.87 8.48 3.06
CA HIS A 134 -13.36 8.92 4.37
C HIS A 134 -14.56 9.87 4.27
N GLY A 135 -15.64 9.57 5.00
CA GLY A 135 -16.84 10.41 5.01
C GLY A 135 -17.69 10.37 3.73
N SER A 136 -17.44 9.41 2.83
CA SER A 136 -18.35 9.07 1.73
C SER A 136 -19.43 8.08 2.17
N ALA A 137 -20.33 7.69 1.25
CA ALA A 137 -21.36 6.67 1.47
C ALA A 137 -20.89 5.26 1.07
N VAL A 138 -19.58 5.04 0.92
CA VAL A 138 -19.01 3.71 0.64
C VAL A 138 -19.01 2.87 1.92
N THR A 139 -19.53 1.65 1.84
CA THR A 139 -19.61 0.68 2.93
C THR A 139 -18.34 -0.17 3.02
N PRO A 140 -18.09 -0.84 4.16
CA PRO A 140 -17.04 -1.86 4.27
C PRO A 140 -17.07 -2.90 3.14
N GLU A 141 -18.27 -3.33 2.74
CA GLU A 141 -18.48 -4.29 1.64
C GLU A 141 -18.03 -3.70 0.29
N GLY A 142 -18.35 -2.43 0.03
CA GLY A 142 -17.88 -1.71 -1.16
C GLY A 142 -16.36 -1.61 -1.20
N ILE A 143 -15.73 -1.28 -0.08
CA ILE A 143 -14.26 -1.25 0.04
C ILE A 143 -13.67 -2.64 -0.25
N LEU A 144 -14.24 -3.71 0.31
CA LEU A 144 -13.78 -5.08 0.03
C LEU A 144 -13.92 -5.46 -1.45
N ALA A 145 -14.95 -4.99 -2.16
CA ALA A 145 -15.08 -5.24 -3.60
C ALA A 145 -13.92 -4.66 -4.42
N LEU A 146 -13.27 -3.60 -3.93
CA LEU A 146 -12.11 -2.98 -4.56
C LEU A 146 -10.82 -3.82 -4.39
N ALA A 147 -10.82 -4.89 -3.58
CA ALA A 147 -9.69 -5.82 -3.45
C ALA A 147 -9.36 -6.55 -4.77
N THR A 148 -10.28 -6.54 -5.73
CA THR A 148 -10.05 -6.98 -7.11
C THR A 148 -9.00 -6.13 -7.84
N HIS A 149 -8.78 -4.89 -7.42
CA HIS A 149 -7.73 -4.04 -7.96
C HIS A 149 -6.36 -4.43 -7.37
N PRO A 150 -5.35 -4.78 -8.18
CA PRO A 150 -4.11 -5.40 -7.67
C PRO A 150 -3.20 -4.43 -6.89
N THR A 151 -3.25 -3.13 -7.22
CA THR A 151 -2.32 -2.12 -6.68
C THR A 151 -2.97 -1.14 -5.73
N VAL A 152 -4.31 -1.08 -5.68
CA VAL A 152 -4.97 -0.12 -4.79
C VAL A 152 -4.69 -0.54 -3.36
N ARG A 153 -4.28 0.44 -2.57
CA ARG A 153 -4.24 0.39 -1.13
C ARG A 153 -5.22 1.44 -0.63
N PRO A 154 -6.11 1.07 0.29
CA PRO A 154 -6.94 2.05 0.97
C PRO A 154 -6.05 3.08 1.71
N GLY A 155 -6.41 4.36 1.72
CA GLY A 155 -5.56 5.46 2.19
C GLY A 155 -5.24 5.40 3.70
N ILE A 156 -4.12 6.01 4.11
CA ILE A 156 -3.66 6.03 5.52
C ILE A 156 -4.67 6.74 6.43
N ASP A 157 -5.26 7.84 5.97
CA ASP A 157 -6.19 8.64 6.78
C ASP A 157 -7.67 8.24 6.60
N ASP A 158 -7.96 7.18 5.84
CA ASP A 158 -9.34 6.77 5.65
C ASP A 158 -10.00 6.22 6.93
N ALA A 159 -9.23 6.10 8.01
CA ALA A 159 -9.68 5.52 9.27
C ALA A 159 -10.43 4.21 9.01
N PHE A 160 -9.87 3.34 8.16
CA PHE A 160 -10.31 1.96 8.15
C PHE A 160 -10.06 1.42 9.55
N GLU A 161 -11.11 0.92 10.18
CA GLU A 161 -10.94 0.03 11.32
C GLU A 161 -9.87 -1.01 10.93
N PRO A 162 -8.80 -1.21 11.73
CA PRO A 162 -7.68 -2.08 11.36
C PRO A 162 -8.09 -3.46 10.85
N ALA A 163 -9.22 -3.98 11.36
CA ALA A 163 -9.82 -5.23 10.92
C ALA A 163 -10.25 -5.23 9.44
N LEU A 164 -10.80 -4.12 8.93
CA LEU A 164 -11.23 -4.00 7.54
C LEU A 164 -10.04 -3.91 6.59
N ALA A 165 -8.98 -3.18 6.96
CA ALA A 165 -7.74 -3.16 6.20
C ALA A 165 -7.11 -4.57 6.09
N ASP A 166 -7.11 -5.33 7.20
CA ASP A 166 -6.64 -6.70 7.20
C ASP A 166 -7.52 -7.63 6.34
N ALA A 167 -8.85 -7.47 6.39
CA ALA A 167 -9.79 -8.19 5.55
C ALA A 167 -9.62 -7.88 4.05
N PHE A 168 -9.43 -6.60 3.69
CA PHE A 168 -9.17 -6.17 2.32
C PHE A 168 -7.90 -6.82 1.75
N LEU A 169 -6.81 -6.77 2.51
CA LEU A 169 -5.54 -7.37 2.08
C LEU A 169 -5.62 -8.90 2.00
N ARG A 170 -6.36 -9.56 2.89
CA ARG A 170 -6.66 -11.00 2.79
C ARG A 170 -7.41 -11.32 1.50
N GLU A 171 -8.44 -10.55 1.18
CA GLU A 171 -9.23 -10.77 -0.03
C GLU A 171 -8.41 -10.54 -1.30
N GLN A 172 -7.59 -9.50 -1.35
CA GLN A 172 -6.68 -9.25 -2.48
C GLN A 172 -5.69 -10.41 -2.68
N ARG A 173 -5.15 -10.98 -1.59
CA ARG A 173 -4.31 -12.18 -1.66
C ARG A 173 -5.09 -13.39 -2.16
N ARG A 174 -6.30 -13.62 -1.63
CA ARG A 174 -7.18 -14.72 -2.07
C ARG A 174 -7.45 -14.65 -3.57
N LEU A 175 -7.73 -13.46 -4.10
CA LEU A 175 -7.98 -13.21 -5.52
C LEU A 175 -6.73 -13.34 -6.39
N ALA A 176 -5.55 -12.98 -5.86
CA ALA A 176 -4.27 -13.13 -6.55
C ALA A 176 -3.68 -14.55 -6.44
N SER A 177 -4.21 -15.38 -5.54
CA SER A 177 -3.68 -16.71 -5.25
C SER A 177 -3.78 -17.61 -6.47
N ARG A 178 -2.71 -18.39 -6.71
CA ARG A 178 -2.64 -19.37 -7.81
C ARG A 178 -2.99 -20.78 -7.36
N THR A 179 -3.35 -20.94 -6.10
CA THR A 179 -3.69 -22.24 -5.54
C THR A 179 -5.02 -22.71 -6.09
N PRO A 180 -5.15 -24.01 -6.47
CA PRO A 180 -6.40 -24.53 -7.01
C PRO A 180 -7.59 -24.22 -6.08
N PRO A 181 -8.74 -23.79 -6.62
CA PRO A 181 -9.94 -23.59 -5.83
C PRO A 181 -10.28 -24.86 -5.04
N GLY A 182 -10.58 -24.71 -3.74
CA GLY A 182 -10.92 -25.82 -2.86
C GLY A 182 -9.72 -26.63 -2.33
N PHE A 183 -8.48 -26.20 -2.58
CA PHE A 183 -7.32 -26.78 -1.89
C PHE A 183 -7.45 -26.60 -0.38
N VAL A 184 -7.33 -27.70 0.35
CA VAL A 184 -7.26 -27.72 1.82
C VAL A 184 -5.99 -28.47 2.19
N PRO A 185 -5.11 -27.92 3.05
CA PRO A 185 -3.93 -28.63 3.52
C PRO A 185 -4.34 -29.86 4.35
N ALA A 186 -3.47 -30.87 4.42
CA ALA A 186 -3.72 -32.01 5.28
C ALA A 186 -3.81 -31.59 6.75
N ALA A 187 -4.54 -32.37 7.57
CA ALA A 187 -4.74 -32.05 8.98
C ALA A 187 -3.39 -31.88 9.70
N GLY A 188 -3.27 -30.78 10.47
CA GLY A 188 -2.06 -30.46 11.24
C GLY A 188 -0.94 -29.78 10.45
N GLU A 189 -1.01 -29.70 9.12
CA GLU A 189 0.02 -29.04 8.30
C GLU A 189 0.16 -27.55 8.62
N GLU A 190 -0.96 -26.85 8.79
CA GLU A 190 -0.93 -25.43 9.16
C GLU A 190 -0.27 -25.24 10.52
N ARG A 191 -0.64 -26.05 11.52
CA ARG A 191 0.00 -26.01 12.84
C ARG A 191 1.51 -26.22 12.73
N ALA A 192 1.95 -27.23 11.98
CA ALA A 192 3.37 -27.51 11.78
C ALA A 192 4.12 -26.34 11.12
N VAL A 193 3.50 -25.65 10.17
CA VAL A 193 4.05 -24.45 9.52
C VAL A 193 4.21 -23.31 10.53
N LEU A 194 3.16 -23.05 11.33
CA LEU A 194 3.18 -21.98 12.33
C LEU A 194 4.19 -22.26 13.44
N ASP A 195 4.31 -23.52 13.88
CA ASP A 195 5.26 -23.94 14.92
C ASP A 195 6.72 -23.73 14.48
N VAL A 196 7.04 -23.98 13.20
CA VAL A 196 8.39 -23.70 12.64
C VAL A 196 8.69 -22.21 12.70
N LEU A 197 7.73 -21.36 12.31
CA LEU A 197 7.95 -19.92 12.28
C LEU A 197 8.05 -19.32 13.69
N HIS A 198 7.16 -19.71 14.60
CA HIS A 198 7.23 -19.31 16.00
C HIS A 198 8.52 -19.78 16.67
N GLY A 199 8.90 -21.05 16.49
CA GLY A 199 10.13 -21.58 17.07
C GLY A 199 11.38 -20.86 16.56
N PHE A 200 11.41 -20.46 15.28
CA PHE A 200 12.48 -19.63 14.74
C PHE A 200 12.53 -18.25 15.41
N TRP A 201 11.39 -17.57 15.53
CA TRP A 201 11.31 -16.24 16.17
C TRP A 201 11.73 -16.26 17.63
N GLU A 202 11.33 -17.28 18.39
CA GLU A 202 11.73 -17.45 19.78
C GLU A 202 13.24 -17.68 19.91
N ALA A 203 13.80 -18.63 19.14
CA ALA A 203 15.22 -18.99 19.21
C ALA A 203 16.14 -17.83 18.78
N ILE A 204 15.93 -17.35 17.54
CA ILE A 204 15.89 -15.93 17.19
C ILE A 204 16.19 -14.88 18.26
N SER A 205 15.10 -14.51 18.92
CA SER A 205 15.03 -13.41 19.87
C SER A 205 15.78 -13.72 21.17
N ALA A 206 15.78 -14.98 21.60
CA ALA A 206 16.55 -15.42 22.77
C ALA A 206 18.05 -15.25 22.54
N TRP A 207 18.52 -15.63 21.35
CA TRP A 207 19.91 -15.42 20.94
C TRP A 207 20.28 -13.93 20.92
N GLU A 208 19.44 -13.06 20.35
CA GLU A 208 19.69 -11.60 20.33
C GLU A 208 19.69 -10.99 21.73
N THR A 209 18.81 -11.48 22.61
CA THR A 209 18.72 -11.02 23.99
C THR A 209 19.99 -11.37 24.76
N GLN A 210 20.45 -12.62 24.66
CA GLN A 210 21.69 -13.04 25.30
C GLN A 210 22.91 -12.28 24.74
N LEU A 211 22.97 -12.12 23.42
CA LEU A 211 24.01 -11.34 22.76
C LEU A 211 24.08 -9.89 23.27
N ALA A 212 22.93 -9.25 23.46
CA ALA A 212 22.85 -7.89 23.99
C ALA A 212 23.31 -7.80 25.46
N LEU A 213 23.09 -8.84 26.27
CA LEU A 213 23.60 -8.92 27.65
C LEU A 213 25.12 -9.08 27.66
N ASP A 214 25.64 -10.07 26.93
CA ASP A 214 27.07 -10.35 26.85
C ASP A 214 27.86 -9.14 26.32
N HIS A 215 27.34 -8.45 25.30
CA HIS A 215 27.99 -7.26 24.74
C HIS A 215 28.05 -6.10 25.74
N LYS A 216 27.10 -6.00 26.69
CA LYS A 216 27.15 -5.01 27.77
C LYS A 216 28.19 -5.37 28.83
N GLU A 217 28.31 -6.66 29.16
CA GLU A 217 29.25 -7.14 30.18
C GLU A 217 30.69 -7.16 29.66
N THR A 218 30.90 -7.63 28.42
CA THR A 218 32.22 -7.76 27.79
C THR A 218 32.15 -7.46 26.28
N PRO A 219 32.40 -6.20 25.88
CA PRO A 219 32.44 -5.84 24.47
C PRO A 219 33.52 -6.64 23.72
N GLY A 220 33.14 -7.34 22.64
CA GLY A 220 34.08 -7.98 21.70
C GLY A 220 34.33 -9.50 21.86
N VAL A 221 33.57 -10.25 22.67
CA VAL A 221 33.73 -11.72 22.77
C VAL A 221 32.90 -12.44 21.68
N GLU A 222 33.53 -13.01 20.65
CA GLU A 222 32.82 -13.54 19.45
C GLU A 222 32.69 -15.08 19.33
N ASP A 223 33.11 -15.87 20.33
CA ASP A 223 33.30 -17.32 20.14
C ASP A 223 32.01 -18.16 20.01
N TRP A 224 30.95 -17.87 20.78
CA TRP A 224 29.72 -18.69 20.79
C TRP A 224 28.62 -18.21 19.82
N ARG A 225 28.71 -16.97 19.34
CA ARG A 225 27.60 -16.25 18.68
C ARG A 225 27.27 -16.83 17.31
N GLU A 226 28.30 -17.07 16.49
CA GLU A 226 28.13 -17.59 15.13
C GLU A 226 27.69 -19.06 15.11
N PRO A 227 28.27 -19.97 15.90
CA PRO A 227 27.82 -21.37 15.95
C PRO A 227 26.37 -21.49 16.46
N ALA A 228 26.00 -20.71 17.49
CA ALA A 228 24.64 -20.72 18.03
C ALA A 228 23.61 -20.18 17.03
N CYS A 229 23.92 -19.07 16.35
CA CYS A 229 23.05 -18.53 15.29
C CYS A 229 22.92 -19.51 14.13
N SER A 230 24.03 -20.10 13.68
CA SER A 230 24.03 -21.09 12.59
C SER A 230 23.18 -22.32 12.94
N ALA A 231 23.29 -22.84 14.16
CA ALA A 231 22.45 -23.94 14.64
C ALA A 231 20.93 -23.62 14.61
N ILE A 232 20.54 -22.38 14.89
CA ILE A 232 19.14 -21.94 14.75
C ILE A 232 18.72 -21.99 13.27
N PHE A 233 19.55 -21.46 12.37
CA PHE A 233 19.24 -21.47 10.93
C PHE A 233 19.22 -22.89 10.35
N ASP A 234 20.12 -23.77 10.77
CA ASP A 234 20.14 -25.17 10.32
C ASP A 234 18.90 -25.94 10.80
N ARG A 235 18.37 -25.60 11.98
CA ARG A 235 17.17 -26.22 12.53
C ARG A 235 15.90 -25.78 11.79
N PHE A 236 15.76 -24.49 11.52
CA PHE A 236 14.47 -23.93 11.07
C PHE A 236 14.42 -23.57 9.60
N CYS A 237 15.56 -23.37 8.95
CA CYS A 237 15.61 -22.77 7.62
C CYS A 237 16.11 -23.76 6.57
N THR A 238 15.79 -23.49 5.30
CA THR A 238 16.28 -24.33 4.18
C THR A 238 17.81 -24.26 4.07
N PRO A 239 18.49 -25.37 3.73
CA PRO A 239 19.95 -25.39 3.55
C PRO A 239 20.32 -24.73 2.22
N LYS A 240 20.55 -23.41 2.23
CA LYS A 240 21.03 -22.64 1.09
C LYS A 240 21.99 -21.55 1.55
N GLY A 241 22.96 -21.21 0.70
CA GLY A 241 23.84 -20.06 0.93
C GLY A 241 23.01 -18.77 0.99
N ARG A 242 23.21 -17.99 2.05
CA ARG A 242 22.55 -16.68 2.23
C ARG A 242 23.58 -15.60 1.99
N THR A 243 23.46 -14.90 0.86
CA THR A 243 24.28 -13.71 0.55
C THR A 243 23.90 -12.52 1.43
N PHE A 244 22.66 -12.51 1.93
CA PHE A 244 22.04 -11.48 2.76
C PHE A 244 21.08 -12.17 3.75
N GLY A 245 21.14 -11.81 5.04
CA GLY A 245 20.47 -12.50 6.16
C GLY A 245 21.47 -13.34 6.95
N ARG A 246 21.24 -13.63 8.23
CA ARG A 246 22.28 -14.31 9.05
C ARG A 246 22.41 -15.76 8.59
N PRO A 247 23.60 -16.27 8.26
CA PRO A 247 24.76 -16.38 9.15
C PRO A 247 26.03 -15.72 8.57
N ASN A 248 26.78 -15.00 9.41
CA ASN A 248 28.06 -14.27 9.19
C ASN A 248 27.98 -12.74 9.07
N ALA A 249 26.84 -12.14 9.41
CA ALA A 249 26.74 -10.74 9.86
C ALA A 249 25.97 -10.72 11.19
N LEU A 250 26.70 -10.56 12.31
CA LEU A 250 26.17 -10.63 13.69
C LEU A 250 25.49 -9.34 14.16
N SER A 251 24.94 -8.53 13.24
CA SER A 251 24.06 -7.43 13.63
C SER A 251 22.96 -7.98 14.54
N PHE A 252 22.55 -7.28 15.60
CA PHE A 252 21.42 -7.69 16.44
C PHE A 252 20.59 -6.47 16.80
N SER A 253 19.32 -6.69 17.15
CA SER A 253 18.40 -5.62 17.55
C SER A 253 18.13 -5.63 19.05
N THR A 254 18.00 -4.44 19.64
CA THR A 254 17.50 -4.29 21.03
C THR A 254 16.35 -3.27 21.01
N PRO A 255 15.07 -3.68 21.20
CA PRO A 255 14.61 -5.05 21.44
C PRO A 255 14.81 -5.99 20.23
N PRO A 256 14.85 -7.33 20.44
CA PRO A 256 15.02 -8.33 19.39
C PRO A 256 14.09 -8.13 18.20
N GLU A 257 14.55 -8.44 16.99
CA GLU A 257 13.87 -8.11 15.74
C GLU A 257 12.49 -8.77 15.62
N TYR A 258 12.37 -10.01 16.08
CA TYR A 258 11.12 -10.76 16.03
C TYR A 258 10.28 -10.66 17.31
N GLN A 259 10.69 -9.82 18.28
CA GLN A 259 9.88 -9.55 19.45
C GLN A 259 8.62 -8.74 19.06
N GLY A 260 7.45 -9.27 19.42
CA GLY A 260 6.16 -8.62 19.18
C GLY A 260 5.57 -8.87 17.79
N GLN A 261 6.02 -9.91 17.08
CA GLN A 261 5.43 -10.32 15.81
C GLN A 261 4.02 -10.90 16.02
N THR A 262 3.10 -10.54 15.13
CA THR A 262 1.73 -11.09 15.10
C THR A 262 1.46 -11.72 13.74
N MET A 263 1.02 -12.98 13.72
CA MET A 263 0.60 -13.64 12.49
C MET A 263 -0.74 -13.09 12.01
N LEU A 264 -0.85 -12.79 10.72
CA LEU A 264 -2.03 -12.20 10.10
C LEU A 264 -2.85 -13.21 9.29
N ASP A 265 -2.16 -14.09 8.55
CA ASP A 265 -2.77 -14.94 7.52
C ASP A 265 -1.81 -16.05 7.07
N VAL A 266 -2.37 -17.13 6.54
CA VAL A 266 -1.63 -18.26 5.95
C VAL A 266 -2.14 -18.50 4.54
N GLU A 267 -1.28 -18.28 3.55
CA GLU A 267 -1.57 -18.53 2.14
C GLU A 267 -0.84 -19.78 1.66
N TRP A 268 -1.60 -20.83 1.41
CA TRP A 268 -1.09 -22.01 0.73
C TRP A 268 -0.85 -21.67 -0.73
N LEU A 269 0.34 -21.96 -1.25
CA LEU A 269 0.71 -21.82 -2.67
C LEU A 269 0.73 -23.17 -3.38
N SER A 270 0.91 -24.25 -2.62
CA SER A 270 0.79 -25.66 -3.01
C SER A 270 0.87 -26.54 -1.76
N ALA A 271 0.72 -27.86 -1.90
CA ALA A 271 0.96 -28.82 -0.81
C ALA A 271 2.40 -28.80 -0.24
N ARG A 272 3.35 -28.11 -0.88
CA ARG A 272 4.76 -28.03 -0.45
C ARG A 272 5.28 -26.60 -0.28
N LYS A 273 4.42 -25.59 -0.42
CA LYS A 273 4.82 -24.17 -0.38
C LYS A 273 3.71 -23.37 0.30
N VAL A 274 4.08 -22.62 1.32
CA VAL A 274 3.14 -21.80 2.10
C VAL A 274 3.78 -20.46 2.42
N CYS A 275 2.99 -19.41 2.40
CA CYS A 275 3.39 -18.08 2.78
C CYS A 275 2.63 -17.65 4.04
N VAL A 276 3.36 -17.37 5.11
CA VAL A 276 2.78 -16.87 6.36
C VAL A 276 2.99 -15.36 6.42
N TYR A 277 1.90 -14.61 6.55
CA TYR A 277 1.93 -13.16 6.68
C TYR A 277 1.96 -12.78 8.15
N ALA A 278 2.78 -11.80 8.49
CA ALA A 278 2.91 -11.29 9.85
C ALA A 278 3.09 -9.77 9.86
N ARG A 279 2.90 -9.18 11.02
CA ARG A 279 3.10 -7.76 11.31
C ARG A 279 4.05 -7.62 12.49
N ASP A 280 5.04 -6.74 12.36
CA ASP A 280 5.93 -6.41 13.46
C ASP A 280 5.32 -5.36 14.42
N ARG A 281 6.01 -5.11 15.52
CA ARG A 281 5.63 -4.08 16.52
C ARG A 281 5.52 -2.65 15.98
N HIS A 282 6.08 -2.38 14.80
CA HIS A 282 6.03 -1.08 14.13
C HIS A 282 4.93 -1.02 13.06
N GLY A 283 4.08 -2.06 12.97
CA GLY A 283 3.01 -2.15 11.99
C GLY A 283 3.48 -2.58 10.59
N LYS A 284 4.77 -2.87 10.39
CA LYS A 284 5.30 -3.27 9.08
C LYS A 284 4.92 -4.72 8.81
N GLN A 285 4.38 -4.97 7.62
CA GLN A 285 4.00 -6.32 7.21
C GLN A 285 5.19 -7.05 6.57
N SER A 286 5.36 -8.32 6.96
CA SER A 286 6.29 -9.26 6.35
C SER A 286 5.55 -10.51 5.90
N ARG A 287 6.12 -11.22 4.92
CA ARG A 287 5.67 -12.56 4.54
C ARG A 287 6.84 -13.52 4.54
N PHE A 288 6.62 -14.70 5.08
CA PHE A 288 7.61 -15.75 5.26
C PHE A 288 7.23 -16.91 4.35
N LEU A 289 8.07 -17.24 3.38
CA LEU A 289 7.90 -18.43 2.56
C LEU A 289 8.49 -19.62 3.29
N LEU A 290 7.67 -20.64 3.54
CA LEU A 290 8.13 -21.95 4.01
C LEU A 290 7.95 -22.99 2.90
N LEU A 291 8.91 -23.91 2.84
CA LEU A 291 8.95 -25.01 1.89
C LEU A 291 8.93 -26.34 2.63
N LYS A 292 8.15 -27.29 2.11
CA LYS A 292 8.16 -28.66 2.62
C LYS A 292 9.32 -29.45 2.02
N LYS A 293 10.20 -29.98 2.87
CA LYS A 293 11.34 -30.83 2.52
C LYS A 293 11.21 -32.16 3.27
N GLY A 294 10.89 -33.22 2.54
CA GLY A 294 10.49 -34.49 3.18
C GLY A 294 9.21 -34.29 3.99
N SER A 295 9.25 -34.64 5.28
CA SER A 295 8.17 -34.42 6.24
C SER A 295 8.23 -33.06 6.95
N ALA A 296 9.33 -32.32 6.84
CA ALA A 296 9.54 -31.09 7.60
C ALA A 296 9.20 -29.83 6.78
N TRP A 297 8.68 -28.81 7.46
CA TRP A 297 8.58 -27.45 6.94
C TRP A 297 9.82 -26.66 7.33
N LEU A 298 10.36 -25.90 6.38
CA LEU A 298 11.55 -25.08 6.60
C LEU A 298 11.33 -23.67 6.07
N LEU A 299 11.79 -22.69 6.83
CA LEU A 299 11.79 -21.29 6.45
C LEU A 299 12.78 -21.04 5.32
N ASP A 300 12.26 -20.64 4.17
CA ASP A 300 13.07 -20.38 2.99
C ASP A 300 13.49 -18.91 2.94
N HIS A 301 12.55 -17.98 3.10
CA HIS A 301 12.85 -16.56 3.10
C HIS A 301 11.75 -15.65 3.63
N LYS A 302 12.14 -14.41 3.95
CA LYS A 302 11.26 -13.29 4.29
C LYS A 302 11.22 -12.26 3.16
N GLN A 303 10.06 -11.67 2.95
CA GLN A 303 9.88 -10.43 2.21
C GLN A 303 9.15 -9.43 3.10
N GLN A 304 9.38 -8.14 2.86
CA GLN A 304 8.74 -7.07 3.59
C GLN A 304 7.95 -6.19 2.63
N LEU A 305 6.79 -5.70 3.10
CA LEU A 305 5.93 -4.83 2.33
C LEU A 305 6.35 -3.37 2.52
N PHE A 306 6.84 -2.75 1.45
CA PHE A 306 7.00 -1.29 1.31
C PHE A 306 6.15 -0.84 0.11
N ASP A 307 6.75 -0.39 -1.00
CA ASP A 307 6.07 -0.13 -2.29
C ASP A 307 5.77 -1.42 -3.09
N GLY A 308 5.68 -2.55 -2.39
CA GLY A 308 5.65 -3.90 -2.93
C GLY A 308 6.45 -4.88 -2.06
N TRP A 309 6.38 -6.16 -2.40
CA TRP A 309 7.08 -7.22 -1.68
C TRP A 309 8.55 -7.31 -2.11
N THR A 310 9.46 -6.82 -1.27
CA THR A 310 10.90 -6.89 -1.52
C THR A 310 11.57 -7.92 -0.63
N ARG A 311 12.67 -8.51 -1.09
CA ARG A 311 13.44 -9.48 -0.31
C ARG A 311 14.00 -8.79 0.95
N ALA A 312 13.79 -9.41 2.10
CA ALA A 312 14.27 -8.91 3.38
C ALA A 312 15.23 -9.91 4.03
N TYR A 313 16.02 -9.39 4.98
CA TYR A 313 16.90 -10.18 5.82
C TYR A 313 16.05 -11.07 6.74
N LEU A 314 16.40 -12.36 6.77
CA LEU A 314 15.95 -13.29 7.81
C LEU A 314 16.76 -13.05 9.08
#